data_AF-A0A352DZ38-F1
#
_entry.id   AF-A0A352DZ38-F1
#
_cell.length_a   1.000
_cell.length_b   1.000
_cell.length_c   1.000
_cell.angle_alpha   90.00
_cell.angle_beta   90.00
_cell.angle_gamma   90.00
#
_symmetry.space_group_name_H-M   'P 1'
#
loop_
_entity.id
_entity.type
_entity.pdbx_description
1 polymer ?
#
loop_
_entity_poly.entity_id
_entity_poly.type
_entity_poly.pdbx_seq_one_letter_code
_entity_poly.pdbx_strand_id
1 'polypeptide(L)'
;MTDDDPRGTISRRRALQVTFCSSVALALNIRQRRVEAAVDPAGLHMLAIGDFGTTGKDQAAVAAAMRSYRERAGIRLQALLLLGDNIYNRVPAGLAADSPHWRAVFEDMYPSQDFDCPCYAILGNHDYSDNADGPAAQLAYAKRPGTRWRMPAKWYRFDVTDARTSLTVLALDSNKSP
;
A
#
# COMPACT_ATOMS: atom_id res chain seq x y z
N MET A 1 -38.27 -36.63 -45.43
CA MET A 1 -37.11 -37.28 -44.79
C MET A 1 -35.85 -36.57 -45.24
N THR A 2 -35.44 -35.55 -44.49
CA THR A 2 -34.04 -35.18 -44.24
C THR A 2 -34.05 -34.33 -42.97
N ASP A 3 -33.39 -34.87 -41.96
CA ASP A 3 -33.12 -34.34 -40.64
C ASP A 3 -32.35 -33.01 -40.71
N ASP A 4 -32.71 -32.02 -39.90
CA ASP A 4 -31.92 -30.80 -39.69
C ASP A 4 -31.46 -30.83 -38.22
N ASP A 5 -30.23 -31.30 -37.97
CA ASP A 5 -29.61 -31.36 -36.62
C ASP A 5 -29.17 -29.95 -36.20
N PRO A 6 -29.70 -29.38 -35.10
CA PRO A 6 -29.37 -28.02 -34.68
C PRO A 6 -27.96 -27.86 -34.06
N ARG A 7 -27.10 -28.88 -34.11
CA ARG A 7 -25.72 -28.82 -33.60
C ARG A 7 -24.71 -28.60 -34.72
N GLY A 8 -24.77 -27.43 -35.35
CA GLY A 8 -23.74 -26.97 -36.29
C GLY A 8 -22.37 -26.92 -35.62
N THR A 9 -21.45 -27.79 -36.04
CA THR A 9 -20.08 -27.83 -35.54
C THR A 9 -19.36 -26.51 -35.82
N ILE A 10 -18.83 -25.87 -34.77
CA ILE A 10 -18.11 -24.60 -34.89
C ILE A 10 -16.82 -24.86 -35.70
N SER A 11 -16.76 -24.33 -36.93
CA SER A 11 -15.57 -24.40 -37.76
C SER A 11 -14.38 -23.69 -37.09
N ARG A 12 -13.16 -24.25 -37.21
CA ARG A 12 -11.91 -23.66 -36.67
C ARG A 12 -11.72 -22.20 -37.05
N ARG A 13 -12.15 -21.81 -38.26
CA ARG A 13 -12.10 -20.42 -38.75
C ARG A 13 -13.09 -19.52 -38.00
N ARG A 14 -14.29 -20.04 -37.71
CA ARG A 14 -15.33 -19.32 -36.96
C ARG A 14 -14.95 -19.21 -35.47
N ALA A 15 -14.34 -20.24 -34.90
CA ALA A 15 -13.79 -20.20 -33.55
C ALA A 15 -12.71 -19.11 -33.43
N LEU A 16 -11.73 -19.07 -34.35
CA LEU A 16 -10.68 -18.05 -34.35
C LEU A 16 -11.21 -16.63 -34.55
N GLN A 17 -12.18 -16.43 -35.47
CA GLN A 17 -12.80 -15.11 -35.66
C GLN A 17 -13.62 -14.67 -34.43
N VAL A 18 -14.34 -15.59 -33.78
CA VAL A 18 -15.08 -15.28 -32.55
C VAL A 18 -14.13 -14.96 -31.41
N THR A 19 -13.02 -15.70 -31.24
CA THR A 19 -12.01 -15.41 -30.22
C THR A 19 -11.33 -14.08 -30.45
N PHE A 20 -10.97 -13.75 -31.70
CA PHE A 20 -10.33 -12.48 -32.05
C PHE A 20 -11.26 -11.26 -31.90
N CYS A 21 -12.52 -11.37 -32.33
CA CYS A 21 -13.48 -10.28 -32.15
C CYS A 21 -13.88 -10.09 -30.68
N SER A 22 -13.88 -11.16 -29.87
CA SER A 22 -14.18 -11.08 -28.44
C SER A 22 -13.05 -10.45 -27.63
N SER A 23 -11.78 -10.70 -27.99
CA SER A 23 -10.62 -10.10 -27.30
C SER A 23 -10.46 -8.61 -27.63
N VAL A 24 -10.73 -8.20 -28.86
CA VAL A 24 -10.72 -6.78 -29.26
C VAL A 24 -11.91 -6.02 -28.65
N ALA A 25 -13.10 -6.62 -28.58
CA ALA A 25 -14.24 -6.01 -27.90
C ALA A 25 -14.01 -5.86 -26.39
N LEU A 26 -13.32 -6.81 -25.74
CA LEU A 26 -12.91 -6.68 -24.34
C LEU A 26 -11.86 -5.58 -24.17
N ALA A 27 -10.87 -5.50 -25.05
CA ALA A 27 -9.84 -4.45 -25.02
C ALA A 27 -10.39 -3.04 -25.32
N LEU A 28 -11.42 -2.92 -26.17
CA LEU A 28 -12.06 -1.65 -26.50
C LEU A 28 -13.16 -1.22 -25.51
N ASN A 29 -13.81 -2.17 -24.82
CA ASN A 29 -14.72 -1.87 -23.70
C ASN A 29 -13.99 -1.67 -22.37
N ILE A 30 -12.72 -2.08 -22.25
CA ILE A 30 -11.79 -1.55 -21.25
C ILE A 30 -11.20 -0.24 -21.79
N ARG A 31 -12.07 0.70 -22.19
CA ARG A 31 -11.78 2.07 -21.79
C ARG A 31 -11.87 2.01 -20.28
N GLN A 32 -10.73 2.05 -19.58
CA GLN A 32 -10.68 2.39 -18.17
C GLN A 32 -11.27 3.79 -18.01
N ARG A 33 -12.59 3.94 -18.13
CA ARG A 33 -13.31 4.92 -17.35
C ARG A 33 -13.05 4.44 -15.93
N ARG A 34 -12.03 5.01 -15.30
CA ARG A 34 -11.96 5.09 -13.85
C ARG A 34 -13.25 5.79 -13.46
N VAL A 35 -14.29 5.00 -13.19
CA VAL A 35 -15.35 5.43 -12.30
C VAL A 35 -14.65 5.45 -10.96
N GLU A 36 -13.94 6.55 -10.70
CA GLU A 36 -13.58 6.87 -9.33
C GLU A 36 -14.93 7.02 -8.63
N ALA A 37 -15.27 6.03 -7.81
CA ALA A 37 -16.38 6.16 -6.89
C ALA A 37 -16.17 7.49 -6.16
N ALA A 38 -17.25 8.26 -6.01
CA ALA A 38 -17.17 9.50 -5.28
C ALA A 38 -16.56 9.23 -3.90
N VAL A 39 -15.50 9.95 -3.58
CA VAL A 39 -14.88 9.88 -2.25
C VAL A 39 -15.87 10.48 -1.28
N ASP A 40 -16.44 9.66 -0.39
CA ASP A 40 -17.33 10.14 0.67
C ASP A 40 -16.49 10.92 1.69
N PRO A 41 -16.63 12.26 1.78
CA PRO A 41 -15.84 13.05 2.73
C PRO A 41 -16.10 12.65 4.18
N ALA A 42 -17.22 12.00 4.43
CA ALA A 42 -17.71 11.58 5.73
C ALA A 42 -17.25 10.17 6.14
N GLY A 43 -16.51 9.47 5.27
CA GLY A 43 -15.93 8.15 5.55
C GLY A 43 -14.55 8.19 6.21
N LEU A 44 -14.05 7.00 6.58
CA LEU A 44 -12.66 6.81 7.01
C LEU A 44 -11.74 6.74 5.78
N HIS A 45 -10.75 7.61 5.76
CA HIS A 45 -9.74 7.78 4.74
C HIS A 45 -8.37 7.37 5.25
N MET A 46 -7.80 6.35 4.61
CA MET A 46 -6.45 5.89 4.90
C MET A 46 -5.71 5.70 3.59
N LEU A 47 -4.40 5.87 3.62
CA LEU A 47 -3.54 5.45 2.54
C LEU A 47 -2.68 4.28 3.01
N ALA A 48 -2.29 3.43 2.08
CA ALA A 48 -1.43 2.29 2.35
C ALA A 48 -0.28 2.25 1.33
N ILE A 49 0.91 1.95 1.82
CA ILE A 49 2.11 1.82 1.00
C ILE A 49 3.02 0.75 1.61
N GLY A 50 3.52 -0.17 0.78
CA GLY A 50 4.58 -1.12 1.14
C GLY A 50 5.78 -0.91 0.22
N ASP A 51 6.87 -1.62 0.49
CA ASP A 51 8.03 -1.71 -0.41
C ASP A 51 8.60 -0.33 -0.79
N PHE A 52 8.58 0.59 0.17
CA PHE A 52 8.89 2.00 -0.09
C PHE A 52 10.30 2.40 0.36
N GLY A 53 10.96 1.59 1.19
CA GLY A 53 12.13 1.94 2.01
C GLY A 53 13.45 2.26 1.31
N THR A 54 13.40 2.83 0.11
CA THR A 54 14.57 3.02 -0.78
C THR A 54 15.33 4.32 -0.53
N THR A 55 14.72 5.33 0.11
CA THR A 55 15.21 6.73 0.20
C THR A 55 15.38 7.42 -1.17
N GLY A 56 14.86 6.80 -2.24
CA GLY A 56 15.12 7.18 -3.63
C GLY A 56 14.02 8.03 -4.27
N LYS A 57 14.23 8.32 -5.55
CA LYS A 57 13.30 9.12 -6.37
C LYS A 57 11.94 8.46 -6.55
N ASP A 58 11.91 7.13 -6.63
CA ASP A 58 10.66 6.39 -6.84
C ASP A 58 9.77 6.44 -5.59
N GLN A 59 10.36 6.30 -4.41
CA GLN A 59 9.67 6.54 -3.14
C GLN A 59 9.11 7.97 -3.09
N ALA A 60 9.93 8.98 -3.41
CA ALA A 60 9.51 10.37 -3.43
C ALA A 60 8.38 10.63 -4.43
N ALA A 61 8.41 10.00 -5.61
CA ALA A 61 7.36 10.11 -6.61
C ALA A 61 6.03 9.52 -6.12
N VAL A 62 6.06 8.36 -5.45
CA VAL A 62 4.87 7.76 -4.85
C VAL A 62 4.33 8.62 -3.72
N ALA A 63 5.19 9.13 -2.84
CA ALA A 63 4.79 10.05 -1.76
C ALA A 63 4.12 11.32 -2.30
N ALA A 64 4.68 11.91 -3.38
CA ALA A 64 4.07 13.06 -4.06
C ALA A 64 2.71 12.72 -4.69
N ALA A 65 2.55 11.52 -5.25
CA ALA A 65 1.27 11.07 -5.80
C ALA A 65 0.21 10.87 -4.71
N MET A 66 0.60 10.30 -3.55
CA MET A 66 -0.25 10.13 -2.38
C MET A 66 -0.73 11.48 -1.83
N ARG A 67 0.19 12.44 -1.68
CA ARG A 67 -0.13 13.83 -1.33
C ARG A 67 -1.11 14.44 -2.31
N SER A 68 -0.81 14.37 -3.61
CA SER A 68 -1.65 14.96 -4.65
C SER A 68 -3.05 14.34 -4.67
N TYR A 69 -3.17 13.04 -4.40
CA TYR A 69 -4.46 12.37 -4.27
C TYR A 69 -5.25 12.93 -3.08
N ARG A 70 -4.64 13.00 -1.90
CA ARG A 70 -5.26 13.57 -0.68
C ARG A 70 -5.78 14.98 -0.94
N GLU A 71 -4.97 15.84 -1.56
CA GLU A 71 -5.34 17.23 -1.87
C GLU A 71 -6.53 17.30 -2.83
N ARG A 72 -6.48 16.55 -3.95
CA ARG A 72 -7.58 16.53 -4.93
C ARG A 72 -8.88 15.95 -4.37
N ALA A 73 -8.77 14.96 -3.49
CA ALA A 73 -9.93 14.33 -2.85
C ALA A 73 -10.49 15.17 -1.69
N GLY A 74 -9.76 16.16 -1.19
CA GLY A 74 -10.21 17.01 -0.08
C GLY A 74 -10.39 16.25 1.23
N ILE A 75 -9.60 15.19 1.44
CA ILE A 75 -9.76 14.26 2.58
C ILE A 75 -8.74 14.53 3.68
N ARG A 76 -9.17 14.33 4.93
CA ARG A 76 -8.28 14.21 6.09
C ARG A 76 -7.99 12.73 6.34
N LEU A 77 -6.72 12.35 6.36
CA LEU A 77 -6.32 10.97 6.63
C LEU A 77 -6.47 10.66 8.13
N GLN A 78 -7.01 9.49 8.45
CA GLN A 78 -7.04 8.94 9.82
C GLN A 78 -5.83 8.05 10.08
N ALA A 79 -5.24 7.44 9.05
CA ALA A 79 -4.04 6.63 9.16
C ALA A 79 -3.26 6.55 7.84
N LEU A 80 -1.95 6.37 7.98
CA LEU A 80 -1.08 5.86 6.92
C LEU A 80 -0.63 4.45 7.30
N LEU A 81 -0.88 3.47 6.45
CA LEU A 81 -0.49 2.08 6.67
C LEU A 81 0.82 1.80 5.93
N LEU A 82 1.86 1.44 6.67
CA LEU A 82 3.18 1.10 6.14
C LEU A 82 3.31 -0.42 6.14
N LEU A 83 3.17 -1.04 4.97
CA LEU A 83 2.87 -2.45 4.78
C LEU A 83 4.10 -3.38 4.76
N GLY A 84 5.24 -2.91 5.29
CA GLY A 84 6.49 -3.67 5.33
C GLY A 84 7.46 -3.29 4.21
N ASP A 85 8.67 -3.83 4.33
CA ASP A 85 9.85 -3.44 3.55
C ASP A 85 10.07 -1.92 3.66
N ASN A 86 10.06 -1.49 4.91
CA ASN A 86 10.15 -0.08 5.29
C ASN A 86 11.56 0.46 5.11
N ILE A 87 12.57 -0.42 5.15
CA ILE A 87 13.99 -0.07 5.02
C ILE A 87 14.66 -1.11 4.13
N TYR A 88 15.11 -0.68 2.94
CA TYR A 88 15.94 -1.47 2.04
C TYR A 88 17.42 -1.16 2.24
N ASN A 89 18.24 -2.19 2.03
CA ASN A 89 19.68 -2.16 2.10
C ASN A 89 20.23 -1.92 3.51
N ARG A 90 21.50 -2.30 3.68
CA ARG A 90 22.23 -2.08 4.93
C ARG A 90 22.47 -0.59 5.15
N VAL A 91 22.07 -0.08 6.32
CA VAL A 91 22.43 1.26 6.79
C VAL A 91 23.90 1.24 7.25
N PRO A 92 24.83 1.99 6.62
CA PRO A 92 26.27 1.82 6.88
C PRO A 92 26.70 2.02 8.33
N ALA A 93 26.07 2.99 9.02
CA ALA A 93 26.33 3.30 10.43
C ALA A 93 25.53 2.42 11.42
N GLY A 94 24.78 1.43 10.91
CA GLY A 94 23.77 0.71 11.67
C GLY A 94 22.44 1.44 11.71
N LEU A 95 21.37 0.67 11.87
CA LEU A 95 20.04 1.19 12.08
C LEU A 95 19.71 1.14 13.57
N ALA A 96 19.54 2.32 14.16
CA ALA A 96 19.11 2.51 15.55
C ALA A 96 17.95 3.52 15.58
N ALA A 97 17.30 3.67 16.73
CA ALA A 97 16.17 4.60 16.88
C ALA A 97 16.53 6.06 16.59
N ASP A 98 17.78 6.48 16.82
CA ASP A 98 18.27 7.84 16.56
C ASP A 98 19.01 7.98 15.24
N SER A 99 18.99 6.94 14.40
CA SER A 99 19.61 7.00 13.09
C SER A 99 19.02 8.15 12.26
N PRO A 100 19.87 8.96 11.59
CA PRO A 100 19.39 9.99 10.66
C PRO A 100 18.64 9.40 9.47
N HIS A 101 18.78 8.08 9.23
CA HIS A 101 18.09 7.36 8.17
C HIS A 101 16.56 7.50 8.25
N TRP A 102 15.99 7.61 9.46
CA TRP A 102 14.56 7.83 9.68
C TRP A 102 14.03 9.11 9.03
N ARG A 103 14.85 10.17 8.94
CA ARG A 103 14.45 11.39 8.23
C ARG A 103 14.33 11.14 6.74
N ALA A 104 15.36 10.52 6.16
CA ALA A 104 15.45 10.25 4.73
C ALA A 104 14.37 9.26 4.25
N VAL A 105 14.06 8.23 5.03
CA VAL A 105 13.11 7.19 4.63
C VAL A 105 11.67 7.48 5.03
N PHE A 106 11.43 8.29 6.07
CA PHE A 106 10.08 8.49 6.60
C PHE A 106 9.72 9.96 6.85
N GLU A 107 10.43 10.69 7.72
CA GLU A 107 9.94 12.00 8.17
C GLU A 107 9.92 13.05 7.05
N ASP A 108 10.93 13.09 6.19
CA ASP A 108 11.00 14.04 5.08
C ASP A 108 10.18 13.57 3.87
N MET A 109 9.96 12.25 3.73
CA MET A 109 9.17 11.65 2.64
C MET A 109 7.66 11.78 2.89
N TYR A 110 7.22 11.65 4.13
CA TYR A 110 5.82 11.72 4.52
C TYR A 110 5.62 12.76 5.62
N PRO A 111 5.90 14.05 5.40
CA PRO A 111 5.90 15.06 6.46
C PRO A 111 4.50 15.28 7.07
N SER A 112 4.44 15.69 8.33
CA SER A 112 3.16 15.87 9.06
C SER A 112 2.23 16.90 8.41
N GLN A 113 2.76 17.93 7.75
CA GLN A 113 1.94 18.89 6.99
C GLN A 113 1.10 18.24 5.88
N ASP A 114 1.56 17.09 5.39
CA ASP A 114 0.89 16.32 4.34
C ASP A 114 0.21 15.05 4.86
N PHE A 115 0.79 14.44 5.88
CA PHE A 115 0.33 13.18 6.46
C PHE A 115 0.14 13.36 7.97
N ASP A 116 -0.76 14.27 8.36
CA ASP A 116 -1.11 14.58 9.76
C ASP A 116 -1.96 13.47 10.40
N CYS A 117 -1.40 12.28 10.49
CA CYS A 117 -2.04 11.10 11.04
C CYS A 117 -0.98 10.14 11.62
N PRO A 118 -1.40 9.19 12.48
CA PRO A 118 -0.54 8.07 12.87
C PRO A 118 -0.16 7.20 11.66
N CYS A 119 1.10 6.77 11.61
CA CYS A 119 1.62 5.91 10.56
C CYS A 119 1.88 4.51 11.13
N TYR A 120 0.98 3.56 10.90
CA TYR A 120 1.02 2.21 11.45
C TYR A 120 1.87 1.30 10.57
N ALA A 121 3.01 0.87 11.09
CA ALA A 121 3.96 0.04 10.36
C ALA A 121 3.89 -1.44 10.75
N ILE A 122 4.08 -2.30 9.76
CA ILE A 122 4.40 -3.72 9.92
C ILE A 122 5.76 -4.00 9.31
N LEU A 123 6.33 -5.18 9.60
CA LEU A 123 7.62 -5.60 9.05
C LEU A 123 7.39 -6.41 7.77
N GLY A 124 8.25 -6.18 6.78
CA GLY A 124 8.48 -7.05 5.63
C GLY A 124 9.78 -7.84 5.80
N ASN A 125 10.14 -8.64 4.81
CA ASN A 125 11.33 -9.48 4.89
C ASN A 125 12.64 -8.69 4.87
N HIS A 126 12.72 -7.57 4.16
CA HIS A 126 13.93 -6.74 4.12
C HIS A 126 14.21 -6.05 5.45
N ASP A 127 13.16 -5.77 6.22
CA ASP A 127 13.28 -5.22 7.57
C ASP A 127 13.99 -6.19 8.53
N TYR A 128 14.05 -7.49 8.19
CA TYR A 128 14.78 -8.51 8.94
C TYR A 128 16.18 -8.79 8.36
N SER A 129 16.32 -8.86 7.04
CA SER A 129 17.54 -9.37 6.40
C SER A 129 18.62 -8.33 6.20
N ASP A 130 18.24 -7.08 5.94
CA ASP A 130 19.20 -6.08 5.43
C ASP A 130 19.96 -5.39 6.56
N ASN A 131 19.37 -5.36 7.75
CA ASN A 131 19.93 -4.74 8.94
C ASN A 131 19.75 -5.70 10.12
N ALA A 132 20.84 -6.09 10.78
CA ALA A 132 20.84 -7.10 11.85
C ALA A 132 19.84 -6.79 12.99
N ASP A 133 19.72 -5.52 13.38
CA ASP A 133 18.81 -5.05 14.42
C ASP A 133 17.55 -4.37 13.84
N GLY A 134 17.22 -4.67 12.57
CA GLY A 134 16.15 -4.03 11.82
C GLY A 134 14.82 -3.93 12.61
N PRO A 135 14.20 -5.06 13.01
CA PRO A 135 12.94 -5.05 13.74
C PRO A 135 13.04 -4.30 15.09
N ALA A 136 14.14 -4.51 15.82
CA ALA A 136 14.36 -3.87 17.12
C ALA A 136 14.48 -2.34 16.98
N ALA A 137 15.14 -1.88 15.92
CA ALA A 137 15.28 -0.45 15.64
C ALA A 137 13.94 0.21 15.28
N GLN A 138 13.05 -0.44 14.52
CA GLN A 138 11.73 0.13 14.20
C GLN A 138 10.82 0.18 15.45
N LEU A 139 10.85 -0.86 16.27
CA LEU A 139 10.16 -0.89 17.57
C LEU A 139 10.69 0.20 18.52
N ALA A 140 12.01 0.44 18.52
CA ALA A 140 12.62 1.49 19.32
C ALA A 140 12.31 2.88 18.77
N TYR A 141 12.29 3.05 17.44
CA TYR A 141 11.89 4.29 16.77
C TYR A 141 10.45 4.68 17.14
N ALA A 142 9.53 3.72 17.17
CA ALA A 142 8.13 3.92 17.56
C ALA A 142 7.94 4.52 18.98
N LYS A 143 8.94 4.38 19.85
CA LYS A 143 8.91 4.92 21.23
C LYS A 143 9.42 6.35 21.32
N ARG A 144 9.93 6.93 20.23
CA ARG A 144 10.48 8.28 20.26
C ARG A 144 9.38 9.33 20.45
N PRO A 145 9.62 10.36 21.27
CA PRO A 145 8.67 11.45 21.41
C PRO A 145 8.53 12.18 20.07
N GLY A 146 7.29 12.51 19.71
CA GLY A 146 6.96 13.33 18.54
C GLY A 146 6.95 12.61 17.19
N THR A 147 7.42 11.37 17.07
CA THR A 147 7.24 10.64 15.80
C THR A 147 5.79 10.24 15.58
N ARG A 148 5.38 10.17 14.30
CA ARG A 148 4.08 9.60 13.88
C ARG A 148 4.14 8.09 13.65
N TRP A 149 5.34 7.51 13.64
CA TRP A 149 5.53 6.07 13.50
C TRP A 149 4.89 5.30 14.65
N ARG A 150 4.02 4.34 14.34
CA ARG A 150 3.32 3.48 15.29
C ARG A 150 3.64 2.03 14.97
N MET A 151 4.33 1.40 15.91
CA MET A 151 4.67 -0.01 15.84
C MET A 151 4.98 -0.52 17.26
N PRO A 152 3.96 -0.77 18.10
CA PRO A 152 4.15 -1.12 19.50
C PRO A 152 4.71 -2.54 19.72
N ALA A 153 4.49 -3.43 18.75
CA ALA A 153 4.95 -4.81 18.71
C ALA A 153 5.08 -5.26 17.25
N LYS A 154 5.67 -6.43 17.01
CA LYS A 154 5.81 -7.02 15.66
C LYS A 154 4.44 -7.34 15.02
N TRP A 155 3.49 -7.76 15.85
CA TRP A 155 2.08 -7.87 15.51
C TRP A 155 1.27 -7.12 16.56
N TYR A 156 0.20 -6.46 16.14
CA TYR A 156 -0.62 -5.66 17.03
C TYR A 156 -2.00 -5.41 16.43
N ARG A 157 -2.87 -4.83 17.25
CA ARG A 157 -4.20 -4.38 16.84
C ARG A 157 -4.29 -2.88 17.08
N PHE A 158 -5.00 -2.20 16.21
CA PHE A 158 -5.46 -0.84 16.47
C PHE A 158 -6.85 -0.64 15.87
N ASP A 159 -7.56 0.34 16.40
CA ASP A 159 -8.87 0.73 15.91
C ASP A 159 -8.78 2.14 15.31
N VAL A 160 -9.41 2.33 14.15
CA VAL A 160 -9.63 3.63 13.51
C VAL A 160 -11.12 3.91 13.62
N THR A 161 -11.46 4.91 14.41
CA THR A 161 -12.86 5.20 14.76
C THR A 161 -13.18 6.66 14.47
N ASP A 162 -14.37 6.91 13.92
CA ASP A 162 -15.01 8.22 13.89
C ASP A 162 -16.39 8.15 14.61
N ALA A 163 -17.18 9.21 14.53
CA ALA A 163 -18.48 9.28 15.21
C ALA A 163 -19.52 8.24 14.73
N ARG A 164 -19.32 7.59 13.58
CA ARG A 164 -20.29 6.69 12.93
C ARG A 164 -19.73 5.30 12.63
N THR A 165 -18.42 5.18 12.51
CA THR A 165 -17.74 4.00 11.98
C THR A 165 -16.57 3.62 12.87
N SER A 166 -16.43 2.32 13.14
CA SER A 166 -15.24 1.77 13.78
C SER A 166 -14.66 0.69 12.88
N LEU A 167 -13.38 0.83 12.54
CA LEU A 167 -12.60 -0.15 11.80
C LEU A 167 -11.53 -0.73 12.72
N THR A 168 -11.54 -2.06 12.88
CA THR A 168 -10.43 -2.77 13.51
C THR A 168 -9.44 -3.22 12.45
N VAL A 169 -8.15 -2.93 12.69
CA VAL A 169 -7.04 -3.41 11.86
C VAL A 169 -6.16 -4.34 12.68
N LEU A 170 -5.85 -5.50 12.09
CA LEU A 170 -4.90 -6.46 12.63
C LEU A 170 -3.60 -6.37 11.83
N ALA A 171 -2.55 -5.87 12.47
CA ALA A 171 -1.21 -5.81 11.94
C ALA A 171 -0.48 -7.12 12.25
N LEU A 172 -0.12 -7.87 11.20
CA LEU A 172 0.49 -9.18 11.32
C LEU A 172 1.94 -9.15 10.83
N ASP A 173 2.80 -9.89 11.51
CA ASP A 173 4.13 -10.20 11.03
C ASP A 173 4.06 -11.51 10.25
N SER A 174 4.34 -11.44 8.95
CA SER A 174 4.28 -12.61 8.06
C SER A 174 5.63 -13.33 7.94
N ASN A 175 6.69 -12.78 8.52
CA ASN A 175 8.01 -13.37 8.37
C ASN A 175 8.12 -14.66 9.19
N LYS A 176 8.68 -15.71 8.57
CA LYS A 176 8.74 -17.06 9.15
C LYS A 176 9.90 -17.26 10.11
N SER A 177 10.86 -16.35 10.12
CA SER A 177 12.08 -16.43 10.94
C SER A 177 12.06 -15.32 12.01
N PRO A 178 12.40 -15.64 13.27
CA PRO A 178 12.34 -14.70 14.39
C PRO A 178 13.28 -13.49 14.26
#